data_AF-A0A2M7XJF2-F1
#
_entry.id   AF-A0A2M7XJF2-F1
#
_cell.length_a   1.000
_cell.length_b   1.000
_cell.length_c   1.000
_cell.angle_alpha   90.00
_cell.angle_beta   90.00
_cell.angle_gamma   90.00
#
_symmetry.space_group_name_H-M   'P 1'
#
loop_
_entity.id
_entity.type
_entity.pdbx_description
1 polymer ?
#
loop_
_entity_poly.entity_id
_entity_poly.type
_entity_poly.pdbx_seq_one_letter_code
_entity_poly.pdbx_strand_id
1 'polypeptide(L)'
;MNGRLVNTIHSHGGPAMKMKLKNYNWEKLSLELVAVFLGVTAGFVLNNWQVEHQERRLEQKYISGFQQDVAYNNSELENALQADSLWLARTKPLILLVKEKTLPIDSAHVIMRLLSNISRIEYNTGTYSDITNSGNLNLITDFELKDQIVDYQIAINGVNFIDDYFYQYFSDFVMPFIFREYNILNG
;
A
#
# COMPACT_ATOMS: atom_id res chain seq x y z
N MET A 1 -1.06 -22.56 -113.90
CA MET A 1 -0.78 -21.85 -112.63
C MET A 1 -1.68 -22.42 -111.55
N ASN A 2 -1.11 -22.69 -110.37
CA ASN A 2 -1.75 -23.05 -109.09
C ASN A 2 -2.53 -24.38 -109.09
N GLY A 3 -2.11 -25.46 -108.44
CA GLY A 3 -1.32 -25.58 -107.21
C GLY A 3 -2.26 -25.63 -106.02
N ARG A 4 -2.47 -26.81 -105.41
CA ARG A 4 -2.74 -26.91 -103.98
C ARG A 4 -2.40 -28.28 -103.41
N LEU A 5 -1.41 -28.20 -102.52
CA LEU A 5 -0.78 -29.26 -101.76
C LEU A 5 -1.75 -29.83 -100.73
N VAL A 6 -1.69 -31.14 -100.58
CA VAL A 6 -2.21 -31.91 -99.46
C VAL A 6 -1.52 -31.43 -98.19
N ASN A 7 -2.28 -31.06 -97.16
CA ASN A 7 -1.74 -30.87 -95.82
C ASN A 7 -2.70 -31.48 -94.80
N THR A 8 -2.44 -32.72 -94.42
CA THR A 8 -3.10 -33.41 -93.31
C THR A 8 -2.33 -33.09 -92.03
N ILE A 9 -2.86 -32.19 -91.21
CA ILE A 9 -2.34 -31.89 -89.88
C ILE A 9 -2.85 -32.97 -88.91
N HIS A 10 -1.93 -33.81 -88.42
CA HIS A 10 -2.17 -34.65 -87.25
C HIS A 10 -2.12 -33.79 -85.98
N SER A 11 -3.26 -33.51 -85.34
CA SER A 11 -3.29 -32.97 -83.97
C SER A 11 -3.38 -34.11 -82.96
N HIS A 12 -2.28 -34.42 -82.27
CA HIS A 12 -2.29 -35.27 -81.08
C HIS A 12 -2.89 -34.48 -79.90
N GLY A 13 -4.16 -34.76 -79.58
CA GLY A 13 -4.80 -34.26 -78.36
C GLY A 13 -4.34 -35.06 -77.14
N GLY A 14 -3.40 -34.51 -76.36
CA GLY A 14 -3.08 -35.04 -75.03
C GLY A 14 -4.24 -34.81 -74.05
N PRO A 15 -4.47 -35.70 -73.07
CA PRO A 15 -5.59 -35.58 -72.15
C PRO A 15 -5.41 -34.36 -71.24
N ALA A 16 -6.35 -33.42 -71.31
CA ALA A 16 -6.44 -32.30 -70.38
C ALA A 16 -6.64 -32.82 -68.96
N MET A 17 -5.64 -32.60 -68.09
CA MET A 17 -5.71 -32.91 -66.66
C MET A 17 -6.78 -32.01 -66.02
N LYS A 18 -7.98 -32.55 -65.83
CA LYS A 18 -9.05 -31.88 -65.09
C LYS A 18 -8.71 -31.88 -63.60
N MET A 19 -8.09 -30.80 -63.11
CA MET A 19 -8.01 -30.52 -61.67
C MET A 19 -9.44 -30.41 -61.13
N LYS A 20 -9.88 -31.41 -60.36
CA LYS A 20 -11.11 -31.33 -59.58
C LYS A 20 -10.91 -30.29 -58.47
N LEU A 21 -11.44 -29.09 -58.67
CA LEU A 21 -11.58 -28.10 -57.61
C LEU A 21 -12.50 -28.69 -56.54
N LYS A 22 -11.95 -28.91 -55.35
CA LYS A 22 -12.67 -29.47 -54.20
C LYS A 22 -13.65 -28.40 -53.69
N ASN A 23 -14.95 -28.67 -53.78
CA ASN A 23 -15.97 -27.80 -53.20
C ASN A 23 -15.85 -27.82 -51.68
N TYR A 24 -15.31 -26.75 -51.09
CA TYR A 24 -15.27 -26.55 -49.65
C TYR A 24 -16.62 -26.02 -49.16
N ASN A 25 -17.15 -26.60 -48.08
CA ASN A 25 -18.34 -26.09 -47.39
C ASN A 25 -17.94 -24.90 -46.50
N TRP A 26 -17.91 -23.72 -47.08
CA TRP A 26 -17.53 -22.46 -46.42
C TRP A 26 -18.42 -22.12 -45.20
N GLU A 27 -19.71 -22.49 -45.23
CA GLU A 27 -20.63 -22.31 -44.09
C GLU A 27 -20.22 -23.14 -42.87
N LYS A 28 -19.78 -24.38 -43.08
CA LYS A 28 -19.31 -25.23 -41.99
C LYS A 28 -17.99 -24.70 -41.43
N LEU A 29 -17.09 -24.27 -42.32
CA LEU A 29 -15.79 -23.73 -41.95
C LEU A 29 -15.93 -22.42 -41.14
N SER A 30 -16.90 -21.56 -41.49
CA SER A 30 -17.15 -20.32 -40.75
C SER A 30 -17.77 -20.58 -39.38
N LEU A 31 -18.71 -21.52 -39.26
CA LEU A 31 -19.27 -21.93 -37.97
C LEU A 31 -18.20 -22.53 -37.04
N GLU A 32 -17.30 -23.33 -37.58
CA GLU A 32 -16.17 -23.91 -36.82
C GLU A 32 -15.21 -22.81 -36.34
N LEU A 33 -14.88 -21.84 -37.20
CA LEU A 33 -14.07 -20.68 -36.83
C LEU A 33 -14.74 -19.84 -35.72
N VAL A 34 -16.04 -19.57 -35.84
CA VAL A 34 -16.81 -18.82 -34.83
C VAL A 34 -16.85 -19.58 -33.51
N ALA A 35 -17.05 -20.90 -33.52
CA ALA A 35 -17.06 -21.71 -32.31
C ALA A 35 -15.69 -21.68 -31.60
N VAL A 36 -14.59 -21.81 -32.35
CA VAL A 36 -13.22 -21.71 -31.79
C VAL A 36 -12.96 -20.30 -31.23
N PHE A 37 -13.33 -19.26 -31.98
CA PHE A 37 -13.19 -17.87 -31.54
C PHE A 37 -13.95 -17.62 -30.22
N LEU A 38 -15.23 -18.04 -30.15
CA LEU A 38 -16.03 -17.93 -28.94
C LEU A 38 -15.42 -18.70 -27.76
N GLY A 39 -14.89 -19.91 -28.00
CA GLY A 39 -14.23 -20.69 -26.96
C GLY A 39 -13.01 -19.97 -26.36
N VAL A 40 -12.16 -19.40 -27.22
CA VAL A 40 -10.97 -18.64 -26.80
C VAL A 40 -11.39 -17.35 -26.08
N THR A 41 -12.31 -16.57 -26.64
CA THR A 41 -12.80 -15.33 -26.03
C THR A 41 -13.46 -15.58 -24.68
N ALA A 42 -14.31 -16.61 -24.56
CA ALA A 42 -14.93 -16.98 -23.31
C ALA A 42 -13.90 -17.36 -22.24
N GLY A 43 -12.84 -18.09 -22.61
CA GLY A 43 -11.73 -18.40 -21.72
C GLY A 43 -11.04 -17.14 -21.17
N PHE A 44 -10.74 -16.17 -22.02
CA PHE A 44 -10.15 -14.90 -21.59
C PHE A 44 -11.09 -14.08 -20.70
N VAL A 45 -12.37 -14.02 -21.03
CA VAL A 45 -13.37 -13.29 -20.22
C VAL A 45 -13.49 -13.91 -18.82
N LEU A 46 -13.56 -15.25 -18.73
CA LEU A 46 -13.63 -15.95 -17.44
C LEU A 46 -12.37 -15.72 -16.60
N ASN A 47 -11.19 -15.75 -17.24
CA ASN A 47 -9.92 -15.47 -16.57
C ASN A 47 -9.87 -14.04 -16.01
N ASN A 48 -10.25 -13.05 -16.82
CA ASN A 48 -10.26 -11.65 -16.38
C ASN A 48 -11.23 -11.43 -15.23
N TRP A 49 -12.42 -12.05 -15.28
CA TRP A 49 -13.39 -11.98 -14.20
C TRP A 49 -12.85 -12.58 -12.89
N GLN A 50 -12.16 -13.72 -12.97
CA GLN A 50 -11.54 -14.34 -11.79
C GLN A 50 -10.45 -13.45 -11.19
N VAL A 51 -9.59 -12.84 -12.02
CA VAL A 51 -8.53 -11.92 -11.57
C VAL A 51 -9.15 -10.69 -10.91
N GLU A 52 -10.12 -10.04 -11.56
CA GLU A 52 -10.80 -8.86 -11.01
C GLU A 52 -11.49 -9.18 -9.68
N HIS A 53 -12.10 -10.37 -9.55
CA HIS A 53 -12.71 -10.79 -8.30
C HIS A 53 -11.67 -10.99 -7.19
N GLN A 54 -10.49 -11.54 -7.50
CA GLN A 54 -9.40 -11.68 -6.54
C GLN A 54 -8.82 -10.33 -6.11
N GLU A 55 -8.61 -9.41 -7.06
CA GLU A 55 -8.13 -8.05 -6.79
C GLU A 55 -9.10 -7.28 -5.89
N ARG A 56 -10.40 -7.31 -6.19
CA ARG A 56 -11.43 -6.70 -5.33
C ARG A 56 -11.43 -7.27 -3.92
N ARG A 57 -11.23 -8.58 -3.77
CA ARG A 57 -11.13 -9.20 -2.43
C ARG A 57 -9.89 -8.73 -1.67
N LEU A 58 -8.77 -8.53 -2.35
CA LEU A 58 -7.54 -7.99 -1.76
C LEU A 58 -7.70 -6.51 -1.38
N GLU A 59 -8.29 -5.70 -2.25
CA GLU A 59 -8.62 -4.29 -1.96
C GLU A 59 -9.47 -4.18 -0.68
N GLN A 60 -10.55 -4.96 -0.57
CA GLN A 60 -11.39 -4.97 0.64
C GLN A 60 -10.63 -5.42 1.90
N LYS A 61 -9.68 -6.36 1.76
CA LYS A 61 -8.83 -6.78 2.87
C LYS A 61 -7.94 -5.63 3.34
N TYR A 62 -7.32 -4.89 2.42
CA TYR A 62 -6.50 -3.73 2.75
C TYR A 62 -7.33 -2.61 3.38
N ILE A 63 -8.49 -2.27 2.81
CA ILE A 63 -9.38 -1.25 3.38
C ILE A 63 -9.78 -1.60 4.82
N SER A 64 -10.15 -2.86 5.07
CA SER A 64 -10.45 -3.35 6.42
C SER A 64 -9.24 -3.26 7.37
N GLY A 65 -8.05 -3.60 6.88
CA GLY A 65 -6.80 -3.44 7.64
C GLY A 65 -6.54 -1.98 8.01
N PHE A 66 -6.71 -1.05 7.08
CA PHE A 66 -6.55 0.38 7.34
C PHE A 66 -7.54 0.89 8.39
N GLN A 67 -8.80 0.45 8.32
CA GLN A 67 -9.78 0.81 9.33
C GLN A 67 -9.38 0.31 10.73
N GLN A 68 -8.82 -0.89 10.83
CA GLN A 68 -8.33 -1.44 12.11
C GLN A 68 -7.12 -0.67 12.62
N ASP A 69 -6.16 -0.36 11.75
CA ASP A 69 -4.96 0.41 12.10
C ASP A 69 -5.34 1.82 12.59
N VAL A 70 -6.25 2.51 11.90
CA VAL A 70 -6.76 3.83 12.31
C VAL A 70 -7.51 3.75 13.64
N ALA A 71 -8.37 2.75 13.83
CA ALA A 71 -9.10 2.58 15.08
C ALA A 71 -8.16 2.32 16.27
N TYR A 72 -7.14 1.49 16.06
CA TYR A 72 -6.09 1.25 17.04
C TYR A 72 -5.33 2.55 17.37
N ASN A 73 -4.87 3.28 16.35
CA ASN A 73 -4.11 4.51 16.53
C ASN A 73 -4.93 5.60 17.25
N ASN A 74 -6.24 5.71 16.97
CA ASN A 74 -7.11 6.62 17.70
C ASN A 74 -7.23 6.26 19.18
N SER A 75 -7.39 4.97 19.50
CA SER A 75 -7.42 4.49 20.89
C SER A 75 -6.11 4.81 21.61
N GLU A 76 -4.96 4.54 20.98
CA GLU A 76 -3.65 4.84 21.57
C GLU A 76 -3.44 6.34 21.78
N LEU A 77 -3.89 7.17 20.82
CA LEU A 77 -3.84 8.62 20.95
C LEU A 77 -4.72 9.14 22.08
N GLU A 78 -5.95 8.61 22.23
CA GLU A 78 -6.84 8.97 23.35
C GLU A 78 -6.24 8.58 24.70
N ASN A 79 -5.61 7.39 24.79
CA ASN A 79 -4.94 6.93 25.99
C ASN A 79 -3.74 7.83 26.34
N ALA A 80 -2.94 8.19 25.33
CA ALA A 80 -1.80 9.09 25.49
C ALA A 80 -2.24 10.49 25.94
N LEU A 81 -3.28 11.07 25.32
CA LEU A 81 -3.82 12.37 25.72
C LEU A 81 -4.30 12.39 27.17
N GLN A 82 -4.93 11.31 27.64
CA GLN A 82 -5.35 11.18 29.03
C GLN A 82 -4.15 11.07 29.98
N ALA A 83 -3.16 10.26 29.63
CA ALA A 83 -1.94 10.08 30.40
C ALA A 83 -1.15 11.41 30.51
N ASP A 84 -1.00 12.13 29.40
CA ASP A 84 -0.30 13.40 29.32
C ASP A 84 -1.04 14.51 30.08
N SER A 85 -2.37 14.54 30.01
CA SER A 85 -3.18 15.49 30.79
C SER A 85 -2.99 15.29 32.29
N LEU A 86 -2.97 14.03 32.75
CA LEU A 86 -2.72 13.69 34.14
C LEU A 86 -1.27 14.00 34.55
N TRP A 87 -0.31 13.71 33.68
CA TRP A 87 1.09 14.04 33.90
C TRP A 87 1.28 15.56 34.02
N LEU A 88 0.73 16.35 33.11
CA LEU A 88 0.82 17.81 33.11
C LEU A 88 0.22 18.41 34.39
N ALA A 89 -0.94 17.91 34.83
CA ALA A 89 -1.58 18.35 36.07
C ALA A 89 -0.70 18.08 37.31
N ARG A 90 0.01 16.94 37.33
CA ARG A 90 0.91 16.55 38.43
C ARG A 90 2.25 17.28 38.40
N THR A 91 2.78 17.56 37.21
CA THR A 91 4.13 18.11 37.02
C THR A 91 4.14 19.64 37.09
N LYS A 92 3.06 20.33 36.68
CA LYS A 92 3.00 21.80 36.68
C LYS A 92 3.29 22.45 38.04
N PRO A 93 2.74 21.98 39.18
CA PRO A 93 3.08 22.53 40.50
C PRO A 93 4.56 22.29 40.87
N LEU A 94 5.13 21.15 40.46
CA LEU A 94 6.51 20.78 40.76
C LEU A 94 7.50 21.70 40.05
N ILE A 95 7.21 22.10 38.81
CA ILE A 95 8.03 23.07 38.06
C ILE A 95 8.09 24.42 38.79
N LEU A 96 6.99 24.85 39.42
CA LEU A 96 6.97 26.10 40.21
C LEU A 96 7.87 25.98 41.45
N LEU A 97 7.85 24.85 42.15
CA LEU A 97 8.72 24.59 43.30
C LEU A 97 10.20 24.56 42.92
N VAL A 98 10.53 23.97 41.76
CA VAL A 98 11.89 23.99 41.20
C VAL A 98 12.33 25.43 40.90
N LYS A 99 11.46 26.22 40.26
CA LYS A 99 11.75 27.64 39.94
C LYS A 99 12.00 28.48 41.20
N GLU A 100 11.25 28.25 42.26
CA GLU A 100 11.37 28.97 43.54
C GLU A 100 12.51 28.45 44.42
N LYS A 101 13.21 27.37 44.00
CA LYS A 101 14.27 26.68 44.76
C LYS A 101 13.82 26.19 46.13
N THR A 102 12.54 25.87 46.27
CA THR A 102 11.91 25.39 47.51
C THR A 102 11.68 23.88 47.52
N LEU A 103 12.29 23.16 46.57
CA LEU A 103 12.15 21.72 46.41
C LEU A 103 12.73 20.97 47.64
N PRO A 104 11.93 20.17 48.36
CA PRO A 104 12.44 19.31 49.40
C PRO A 104 13.37 18.22 48.82
N ILE A 105 14.55 18.01 49.41
CA ILE A 105 15.56 17.03 48.96
C ILE A 105 14.99 15.60 48.92
N ASP A 106 14.18 15.25 49.91
CA ASP A 106 13.44 14.00 50.05
C ASP A 106 12.40 13.78 48.95
N SER A 107 11.97 14.85 48.25
CA SER A 107 11.05 14.78 47.11
C SER A 107 11.75 14.82 45.74
N ALA A 108 13.06 15.15 45.69
CA ALA A 108 13.77 15.41 44.44
C ALA A 108 13.78 14.19 43.48
N HIS A 109 13.96 12.98 44.00
CA HIS A 109 13.96 11.76 43.18
C HIS A 109 12.59 11.46 42.55
N VAL A 110 11.50 11.67 43.29
CA VAL A 110 10.13 11.46 42.77
C VAL A 110 9.82 12.45 41.66
N ILE A 111 10.22 13.71 41.87
CA ILE A 111 10.01 14.80 40.92
C ILE A 111 10.84 14.57 39.65
N MET A 112 12.09 14.13 39.79
CA MET A 112 12.94 13.79 38.66
C MET A 112 12.40 12.62 37.84
N ARG A 113 11.89 11.58 38.50
CA ARG A 113 11.23 10.46 37.81
C ARG A 113 9.99 10.90 37.03
N LEU A 114 9.22 11.84 37.58
CA LEU A 114 8.10 12.45 36.88
C LEU A 114 8.56 13.28 35.68
N LEU A 115 9.59 14.10 35.84
CA LEU A 115 10.12 14.97 34.78
C LEU A 115 10.81 14.19 33.65
N SER A 116 11.40 13.03 33.95
CA SER A 116 12.08 12.18 32.97
C SER A 116 11.14 11.25 32.20
N ASN A 117 9.86 11.23 32.53
CA ASN A 117 8.89 10.37 31.86
C ASN A 117 8.36 11.07 30.60
N ILE A 118 8.94 10.74 29.45
CA ILE A 118 8.42 11.15 28.15
C ILE A 118 7.63 9.97 27.57
N SER A 119 6.37 10.20 27.23
CA SER A 119 5.50 9.25 26.54
C SER A 119 5.79 9.25 25.04
N ARG A 120 5.84 8.07 24.44
CA ARG A 120 5.91 7.86 22.98
C ARG A 120 4.68 7.08 22.57
N ILE A 121 4.06 7.49 21.48
CA ILE A 121 2.99 6.72 20.86
C ILE A 121 3.61 5.86 19.75
N GLU A 122 3.30 4.56 19.76
CA GLU A 122 3.63 3.67 18.66
C GLU A 122 2.40 3.51 17.77
N TYR A 123 2.44 4.19 16.61
CA TYR A 123 1.39 4.07 15.60
C TYR A 123 1.51 2.73 14.86
N ASN A 124 0.40 2.03 14.72
CA ASN A 124 0.29 0.88 13.84
C ASN A 124 0.17 1.35 12.39
N THR A 125 1.13 0.92 11.57
CA THR A 125 1.21 1.19 10.13
C THR A 125 1.35 -0.10 9.31
N GLY A 126 0.94 -1.23 9.89
CA GLY A 126 1.14 -2.56 9.31
C GLY A 126 0.50 -2.69 7.93
N THR A 127 -0.75 -2.27 7.78
CA THR A 127 -1.46 -2.36 6.50
C THR A 127 -0.82 -1.48 5.43
N TYR A 128 -0.37 -0.27 5.81
CA TYR A 128 0.32 0.64 4.88
C TYR A 128 1.65 0.05 4.39
N SER A 129 2.44 -0.51 5.31
CA SER A 129 3.71 -1.16 4.97
C SER A 129 3.48 -2.38 4.09
N ASP A 130 2.47 -3.20 4.41
CA ASP A 130 2.15 -4.39 3.63
C ASP A 130 1.71 -4.04 2.21
N ILE A 131 0.80 -3.07 2.03
CA ILE A 131 0.29 -2.72 0.69
C ILE A 131 1.36 -2.06 -0.19
N THR A 132 2.27 -1.28 0.40
CA THR A 132 3.36 -0.63 -0.33
C THR A 132 4.48 -1.61 -0.68
N ASN A 133 4.92 -2.43 0.29
CA ASN A 133 5.98 -3.43 0.08
C ASN A 133 5.57 -4.53 -0.91
N SER A 134 4.27 -4.85 -0.99
CA SER A 134 3.73 -5.80 -1.96
C SER A 134 3.45 -5.20 -3.34
N GLY A 135 3.62 -3.87 -3.52
CA GLY A 135 3.31 -3.19 -4.77
C GLY A 135 1.80 -3.08 -5.07
N ASN A 136 0.96 -3.33 -4.08
CA ASN A 136 -0.49 -3.45 -4.22
C ASN A 136 -1.25 -2.13 -4.03
N LEU A 137 -0.57 -1.00 -3.88
CA LEU A 137 -1.24 0.30 -3.65
C LEU A 137 -2.20 0.67 -4.79
N ASN A 138 -1.92 0.22 -6.02
CA ASN A 138 -2.78 0.42 -7.18
C ASN A 138 -4.08 -0.41 -7.15
N LEU A 139 -4.21 -1.38 -6.24
CA LEU A 139 -5.46 -2.11 -6.03
C LEU A 139 -6.54 -1.23 -5.39
N ILE A 140 -6.16 -0.15 -4.70
CA ILE A 140 -7.12 0.84 -4.22
C ILE A 140 -7.57 1.68 -5.41
N THR A 141 -8.77 1.36 -5.89
CA THR A 141 -9.37 1.93 -7.10
C THR A 141 -9.87 3.35 -6.87
N ASP A 142 -10.36 3.64 -5.66
CA ASP A 142 -10.75 4.98 -5.24
C ASP A 142 -9.50 5.85 -5.04
N PHE A 143 -9.34 6.85 -5.93
CA PHE A 143 -8.20 7.74 -5.91
C PHE A 143 -8.18 8.63 -4.67
N GLU A 144 -9.33 9.12 -4.23
CA GLU A 144 -9.43 10.01 -3.07
C GLU A 144 -9.10 9.26 -1.78
N LEU A 145 -9.63 8.04 -1.62
CA LEU A 145 -9.29 7.17 -0.49
C LEU A 145 -7.80 6.85 -0.46
N LYS A 146 -7.21 6.55 -1.62
CA LYS A 146 -5.77 6.27 -1.73
C LYS A 146 -4.93 7.48 -1.30
N ASP A 147 -5.32 8.69 -1.71
CA ASP A 147 -4.64 9.93 -1.33
C ASP A 147 -4.73 10.15 0.20
N GLN A 148 -5.91 9.97 0.78
CA GLN A 148 -6.12 10.04 2.23
C GLN A 148 -5.26 9.04 3.01
N ILE A 149 -5.09 7.82 2.49
CA ILE A 149 -4.21 6.80 3.11
C ILE A 149 -2.74 7.25 3.08
N VAL A 150 -2.29 7.84 1.97
CA VAL A 150 -0.92 8.35 1.84
C VAL A 150 -0.70 9.55 2.76
N ASP A 151 -1.63 10.50 2.77
CA ASP A 151 -1.57 11.67 3.65
C ASP A 151 -1.56 11.29 5.12
N TYR A 152 -2.37 10.30 5.50
CA TYR A 152 -2.36 9.75 6.86
C TYR A 152 -0.99 9.19 7.24
N GLN A 153 -0.33 8.45 6.35
CA GLN A 153 1.03 7.97 6.60
C GLN A 153 2.04 9.12 6.72
N ILE A 154 1.93 10.15 5.87
CA ILE A 154 2.78 11.34 5.95
C ILE A 154 2.62 12.02 7.31
N ALA A 155 1.38 12.15 7.80
CA ALA A 155 1.11 12.72 9.11
C ALA A 155 1.74 11.90 10.24
N ILE A 156 1.61 10.57 10.23
CA ILE A 156 2.26 9.67 11.21
C ILE A 156 3.78 9.86 11.19
N ASN A 157 4.39 9.88 10.00
CA ASN A 157 5.84 10.08 9.86
C ASN A 157 6.27 11.44 10.41
N GLY A 158 5.48 12.49 10.20
CA GLY A 158 5.71 13.82 10.74
C GLY A 158 5.68 13.83 12.28
N VAL A 159 4.71 13.16 12.89
CA VAL A 159 4.62 13.03 14.35
C VAL A 159 5.81 12.25 14.90
N ASN A 160 6.13 11.08 14.32
CA ASN A 160 7.27 10.28 14.73
C ASN A 160 8.59 11.05 14.66
N PHE A 161 8.77 11.86 13.62
CA PHE A 161 9.95 12.72 13.49
C PHE A 161 10.06 13.74 14.63
N ILE A 162 8.95 14.38 15.00
CA ILE A 162 8.91 15.34 16.11
C ILE A 162 9.22 14.63 17.44
N ASP A 163 8.61 13.46 17.67
CA ASP A 163 8.85 12.66 18.86
C ASP A 163 10.33 12.28 18.97
N ASP A 164 10.90 11.70 17.91
CA ASP A 164 12.31 11.29 17.88
C ASP A 164 13.24 12.48 18.14
N TYR A 165 12.97 13.64 17.54
CA TYR A 165 13.73 14.86 17.77
C TYR A 165 13.63 15.30 19.24
N PHE A 166 12.44 15.30 19.82
CA PHE A 166 12.22 15.68 21.21
C PHE A 166 12.94 14.74 22.18
N TYR A 167 12.84 13.43 21.95
CA TYR A 167 13.54 12.41 22.73
C TYR A 167 15.05 12.60 22.71
N GLN A 168 15.63 12.81 21.52
CA GLN A 168 17.07 13.07 21.38
C GLN A 168 17.48 14.36 22.09
N TYR A 169 16.75 15.46 21.88
CA TYR A 169 17.03 16.72 22.57
C TYR A 169 16.98 16.57 24.10
N PHE A 170 15.98 15.85 24.60
CA PHE A 170 15.84 15.63 26.03
C PHE A 170 16.97 14.78 26.61
N SER A 171 17.33 13.69 25.92
CA SER A 171 18.41 12.78 26.33
C SER A 171 19.79 13.45 26.27
N ASP A 172 20.09 14.15 25.18
CA ASP A 172 21.44 14.62 24.89
C ASP A 172 21.77 15.96 25.54
N PHE A 173 20.73 16.76 25.83
CA PHE A 173 20.90 18.11 26.38
C PHE A 173 20.21 18.29 27.72
N VAL A 174 18.90 18.03 27.80
CA VAL A 174 18.09 18.38 28.99
C VAL A 174 18.50 17.55 30.21
N MET A 175 18.59 16.22 30.09
CA MET A 175 18.94 15.34 31.21
C MET A 175 20.35 15.60 31.75
N PRO A 176 21.41 15.68 30.92
CA PRO A 176 22.75 16.02 31.39
C PRO A 176 22.82 17.38 32.08
N PHE A 177 22.10 18.39 31.57
CA PHE A 177 22.02 19.69 32.22
C PHE A 177 21.38 19.59 33.60
N ILE A 178 20.23 18.91 33.71
CA ILE A 178 19.53 18.74 34.99
C ILE A 178 20.44 18.02 35.99
N PHE A 179 21.08 16.92 35.60
CA PHE A 179 22.00 16.18 36.48
C PHE A 179 23.25 16.94 36.90
N ARG A 180 23.76 17.85 36.06
CA ARG A 180 24.95 18.65 36.40
C ARG A 180 24.63 19.78 37.37
N GLU A 181 23.54 20.50 37.12
CA GLU A 181 23.21 21.73 37.87
C GLU A 181 22.48 21.46 39.18
N TYR A 182 21.79 20.33 39.29
CA TYR A 182 21.14 19.90 40.52
C TYR A 182 21.95 18.74 41.10
N ASN A 183 22.26 18.77 42.40
CA ASN A 183 23.06 17.73 43.06
C ASN A 183 22.19 16.48 43.33
N ILE A 184 21.74 15.82 42.27
CA ILE A 184 20.69 14.78 42.32
C ILE A 184 21.25 13.41 42.71
N LEU A 185 22.58 13.25 42.74
CA LEU A 185 23.25 12.00 43.10
C LEU A 185 23.63 11.94 44.59
N ASN A 186 23.53 13.08 45.28
CA ASN A 186 23.74 13.17 46.73
C ASN A 186 22.41 13.60 47.36
N GLY A 187 21.48 12.65 47.48
CA GLY A 187 20.45 12.73 48.51
C GLY A 187 21.09 12.71 49.90
#